data_AF-K1ZY49-F1
#
_entry.id   AF-K1ZY49-F1
#
_cell.length_a   1.000
_cell.length_b   1.000
_cell.length_c   1.000
_cell.angle_alpha   90.00
_cell.angle_beta   90.00
_cell.angle_gamma   90.00
#
_symmetry.space_group_name_H-M   'P 1'
#
loop_
_entity.id
_entity.type
_entity.pdbx_description
1 polymer ?
#
loop_
_entity_poly.entity_id
_entity_poly.type
_entity_poly.pdbx_seq_one_letter_code
_entity_poly.pdbx_strand_id
1 'polypeptide(L)'
;MTQTTNALQTLDTPAVLVDLDVVRRNIARFQSYADQIGMAVRPHIKTHKLPQIALMQLEAGAVGITCQKISEAEAMVAADSRLSDVLITYNILGAEKLAHLRDLAGRVRLTVVADNAVVIDGLSAAFADATAPLRVLVECNTGADRCGVATPQEAAAL
;
A
#
# COMPACT_ATOMS: atom_id res chain seq x y z
N MET A 1 32.97 -12.75 10.70
CA MET A 1 31.75 -13.56 10.53
C MET A 1 31.37 -14.40 11.77
N THR A 2 31.96 -14.18 12.96
CA THR A 2 31.82 -15.08 14.12
C THR A 2 30.93 -14.57 15.27
N GLN A 3 30.41 -13.33 15.23
CA GLN A 3 29.52 -12.82 16.30
C GLN A 3 28.03 -13.16 16.09
N THR A 4 27.56 -13.30 14.86
CA THR A 4 26.12 -13.43 14.55
C THR A 4 25.55 -14.81 14.92
N THR A 5 26.33 -15.88 14.79
CA THR A 5 25.87 -17.25 15.05
C THR A 5 25.55 -17.49 16.52
N ASN A 6 26.24 -16.78 17.42
CA ASN A 6 26.04 -16.90 18.87
C ASN A 6 24.78 -16.13 19.33
N ALA A 7 24.43 -15.03 18.66
CA ALA A 7 23.25 -14.22 19.01
C ALA A 7 21.92 -14.88 18.61
N LEU A 8 21.90 -15.67 17.52
CA LEU A 8 20.70 -16.40 17.11
C LEU A 8 20.33 -17.53 18.08
N GLN A 9 21.33 -18.18 18.67
CA GLN A 9 21.14 -19.29 19.61
C GLN A 9 20.60 -18.83 20.97
N THR A 10 20.71 -17.53 21.28
CA THR A 10 20.22 -16.94 22.54
C THR A 10 18.81 -16.35 22.43
N LEU A 11 18.18 -16.40 21.26
CA LEU A 11 16.83 -15.88 21.09
C LEU A 11 15.81 -16.83 21.70
N ASP A 12 14.93 -16.28 22.52
CA ASP A 12 13.78 -17.02 23.04
C ASP A 12 12.78 -17.33 21.91
N THR A 13 12.15 -18.50 21.97
CA THR A 13 11.29 -19.00 20.90
C THR A 13 9.83 -19.08 21.35
N PRO A 14 8.86 -18.72 20.48
CA PRO A 14 9.01 -18.46 19.05
C PRO A 14 9.46 -17.02 18.71
N ALA A 15 10.35 -16.90 17.73
CA ALA A 15 10.80 -15.63 17.17
C ALA A 15 10.67 -15.61 15.64
N VAL A 16 10.27 -14.46 15.08
CA VAL A 16 10.27 -14.24 13.63
C VAL A 16 11.59 -13.57 13.25
N LEU A 17 12.36 -14.23 12.38
CA LEU A 17 13.65 -13.75 11.93
C LEU A 17 13.60 -13.37 10.45
N VAL A 18 14.23 -12.25 10.10
CA VAL A 18 14.33 -11.74 8.73
C VAL A 18 15.80 -11.52 8.41
N ASP A 19 16.30 -12.23 7.40
CA ASP A 19 17.65 -12.00 6.86
C ASP A 19 17.65 -10.72 6.01
N LEU A 20 18.26 -9.66 6.54
CA LEU A 20 18.30 -8.36 5.87
C LEU A 20 19.14 -8.35 4.59
N ASP A 21 20.13 -9.23 4.45
CA ASP A 21 20.91 -9.33 3.21
C ASP A 21 20.08 -9.96 2.11
N VAL A 22 19.25 -10.95 2.43
CA VAL A 22 18.25 -11.50 1.50
C VAL A 22 17.21 -10.43 1.13
N VAL A 23 16.70 -9.67 2.10
CA VAL A 23 15.73 -8.57 1.83
C VAL A 23 16.32 -7.55 0.86
N ARG A 24 17.52 -7.04 1.12
CA ARG A 24 18.19 -6.05 0.26
C ARG A 24 18.41 -6.59 -1.16
N ARG A 25 18.89 -7.83 -1.30
CA ARG A 25 19.07 -8.48 -2.61
C ARG A 25 17.74 -8.62 -3.36
N ASN A 26 16.67 -8.99 -2.67
CA ASN A 26 15.35 -9.14 -3.29
C ASN A 26 14.76 -7.81 -3.75
N ILE A 27 14.87 -6.76 -2.94
CA ILE A 27 14.43 -5.40 -3.30
C ILE A 27 15.19 -4.93 -4.54
N ALA A 28 16.53 -4.97 -4.50
CA ALA A 28 17.37 -4.51 -5.60
C ALA A 28 17.08 -5.27 -6.90
N ARG A 29 16.92 -6.60 -6.83
CA ARG A 29 16.62 -7.43 -7.99
C ARG A 29 15.28 -7.07 -8.63
N PHE A 30 14.22 -6.92 -7.83
CA PHE A 30 12.89 -6.62 -8.37
C PHE A 30 12.81 -5.21 -8.95
N GLN A 31 13.41 -4.24 -8.25
CA GLN A 31 13.47 -2.86 -8.74
C GLN A 31 14.26 -2.76 -10.05
N SER A 32 15.44 -3.37 -10.13
CA SER A 32 16.26 -3.36 -11.36
C SER A 32 15.51 -3.98 -12.55
N TYR A 33 14.75 -5.05 -12.32
CA TYR A 33 13.93 -5.66 -13.36
C TYR A 33 12.83 -4.69 -13.85
N ALA A 34 12.14 -4.02 -12.93
CA ALA A 34 11.09 -3.06 -13.27
C ALA A 34 11.65 -1.85 -14.04
N ASP A 35 12.82 -1.35 -13.63
CA ASP A 35 13.53 -0.26 -14.31
C ASP A 35 13.90 -0.66 -15.75
N GLN A 36 14.39 -1.89 -15.96
CA GLN A 36 14.74 -2.41 -17.29
C GLN A 36 13.55 -2.45 -18.26
N ILE A 37 12.34 -2.69 -17.76
CA ILE A 37 11.12 -2.73 -18.57
C ILE A 37 10.34 -1.40 -18.54
N GLY A 38 10.90 -0.35 -17.91
CA GLY A 38 10.28 0.97 -17.84
C GLY A 38 9.01 1.04 -16.99
N MET A 39 8.85 0.15 -16.02
CA MET A 39 7.69 0.11 -15.13
C MET A 39 8.04 0.60 -13.72
N ALA A 40 7.18 1.42 -13.14
CA ALA A 40 7.35 1.88 -11.77
C ALA A 40 6.90 0.81 -10.76
N VAL A 41 7.64 0.66 -9.66
CA VAL A 41 7.30 -0.29 -8.59
C VAL A 41 6.60 0.44 -7.46
N ARG A 42 5.39 -0.02 -7.09
CA ARG A 42 4.72 0.37 -5.85
C ARG A 42 4.56 -0.86 -4.95
N PRO A 43 5.48 -1.10 -4.00
CA PRO A 43 5.48 -2.30 -3.18
C PRO A 43 4.23 -2.36 -2.27
N HIS A 44 3.72 -3.58 -2.08
CA HIS A 44 2.63 -3.80 -1.16
C HIS A 44 3.15 -4.19 0.22
N ILE A 45 2.86 -3.34 1.21
CA ILE A 45 3.43 -3.47 2.56
C ILE A 45 2.75 -4.54 3.41
N LYS A 46 1.61 -5.11 2.95
CA LYS A 46 0.81 -6.08 3.74
C LYS A 46 1.63 -7.28 4.21
N THR A 47 2.66 -7.65 3.45
CA THR A 47 3.53 -8.78 3.75
C THR A 47 4.38 -8.55 4.99
N HIS A 48 4.96 -7.36 5.13
CA HIS A 48 5.91 -7.07 6.22
C HIS A 48 5.35 -6.12 7.27
N LYS A 49 4.58 -5.09 6.89
CA LYS A 49 4.07 -4.03 7.79
C LYS A 49 5.18 -3.33 8.59
N LEU A 50 6.39 -3.35 8.05
CA LEU A 50 7.59 -2.73 8.64
C LEU A 50 7.96 -1.47 7.84
N PRO A 51 7.88 -0.26 8.45
CA PRO A 51 8.29 1.01 7.82
C PRO A 51 9.71 0.97 7.27
N GLN A 52 10.65 0.37 7.99
CA GLN A 52 12.06 0.30 7.61
C GLN A 52 12.27 -0.45 6.28
N ILE A 53 11.50 -1.51 6.02
CA ILE A 53 11.57 -2.24 4.75
C ILE A 53 10.94 -1.41 3.62
N ALA A 54 9.85 -0.69 3.89
CA ALA A 54 9.25 0.20 2.89
C ALA A 54 10.20 1.34 2.50
N LEU A 55 10.93 1.90 3.46
CA LEU A 55 11.96 2.90 3.21
C LEU A 55 13.11 2.35 2.35
N MET A 56 13.58 1.12 2.60
CA MET A 56 14.56 0.46 1.73
C MET A 56 14.02 0.29 0.29
N GLN A 57 12.72 0.04 0.12
CA GLN A 57 12.10 -0.05 -1.21
C GLN A 57 12.03 1.32 -1.90
N LEU A 58 11.66 2.38 -1.17
CA LEU A 58 11.69 3.76 -1.70
C LEU A 58 13.10 4.19 -2.09
N GLU A 59 14.10 3.89 -1.27
CA GLU A 59 15.52 4.18 -1.53
C GLU A 59 16.05 3.44 -2.77
N ALA A 60 15.49 2.27 -3.09
CA ALA A 60 15.82 1.55 -4.32
C ALA A 60 15.21 2.19 -5.58
N GLY A 61 14.13 2.98 -5.46
CA GLY A 61 13.45 3.62 -6.58
C GLY A 61 11.94 3.41 -6.64
N ALA A 62 11.33 2.78 -5.63
CA ALA A 62 9.89 2.58 -5.61
C ALA A 62 9.10 3.91 -5.53
N VAL A 63 7.93 3.93 -6.16
CA VAL A 63 7.02 5.08 -6.22
C VAL A 63 5.89 4.93 -5.19
N GLY A 64 6.18 5.28 -3.95
CA GLY A 64 5.22 5.19 -2.86
C GLY A 64 4.99 3.75 -2.38
N ILE A 65 3.88 3.54 -1.68
CA ILE A 65 3.53 2.23 -1.09
C ILE A 65 2.07 1.87 -1.37
N THR A 66 1.77 0.57 -1.29
CA THR A 66 0.42 0.03 -1.33
C THR A 66 0.04 -0.60 0.01
N CYS A 67 -1.09 -0.17 0.57
CA CYS A 67 -1.68 -0.68 1.82
C CYS A 67 -3.01 -1.39 1.54
N GLN A 68 -3.39 -2.33 2.40
CA GLN A 68 -4.67 -3.03 2.31
C GLN A 68 -5.75 -2.34 3.15
N LYS A 69 -5.37 -1.66 4.24
CA LYS A 69 -6.28 -0.92 5.13
C LYS A 69 -5.76 0.47 5.44
N ILE A 70 -6.70 1.35 5.83
CA ILE A 70 -6.40 2.72 6.27
C ILE A 70 -5.44 2.72 7.46
N SER A 71 -5.71 1.87 8.47
CA SER A 71 -4.85 1.80 9.67
C SER A 71 -3.42 1.35 9.38
N GLU A 72 -3.21 0.55 8.33
CA GLU A 72 -1.85 0.21 7.88
C GLU A 72 -1.16 1.43 7.29
N ALA A 73 -1.86 2.21 6.46
CA ALA A 73 -1.32 3.44 5.91
C ALA A 73 -1.02 4.48 6.99
N GLU A 74 -1.94 4.68 7.94
CA GLU A 74 -1.74 5.58 9.09
C GLU A 74 -0.49 5.22 9.88
N ALA A 75 -0.27 3.92 10.18
CA ALA A 75 0.92 3.46 10.89
C ALA A 75 2.22 3.70 10.10
N MET A 76 2.22 3.48 8.79
CA MET A 76 3.39 3.69 7.94
C MET A 76 3.73 5.18 7.84
N VAL A 77 2.73 6.04 7.64
CA VAL A 77 2.90 7.50 7.53
C VAL A 77 3.36 8.12 8.84
N ALA A 78 2.83 7.63 9.97
CA ALA A 78 3.26 8.08 11.30
C ALA A 78 4.72 7.71 11.59
N ALA A 79 5.23 6.62 11.00
CA ALA A 79 6.60 6.17 11.22
C ALA A 79 7.65 6.98 10.43
N ASP A 80 7.34 7.42 9.20
CA ASP A 80 8.23 8.27 8.39
C ASP A 80 7.46 9.05 7.33
N SER A 81 7.68 10.37 7.27
CA SER A 81 7.04 11.29 6.31
C SER A 81 7.32 10.97 4.83
N ARG A 82 8.39 10.21 4.52
CA ARG A 82 8.70 9.75 3.16
C ARG A 82 7.67 8.73 2.65
N LEU A 83 6.91 8.10 3.53
CA LEU A 83 5.85 7.13 3.20
C LEU A 83 4.50 7.81 2.89
N SER A 84 4.53 9.00 2.28
CA SER A 84 3.40 9.90 2.04
C SER A 84 2.77 9.77 0.64
N ASP A 85 3.10 8.72 -0.10
CA ASP A 85 2.45 8.39 -1.37
C ASP A 85 1.84 7.00 -1.26
N VAL A 86 0.51 6.95 -1.08
CA VAL A 86 -0.19 5.75 -0.62
C VAL A 86 -1.30 5.39 -1.59
N LEU A 87 -1.30 4.13 -2.02
CA LEU A 87 -2.43 3.49 -2.68
C LEU A 87 -3.10 2.53 -1.69
N ILE A 88 -4.40 2.64 -1.47
CA ILE A 88 -5.18 1.65 -0.71
C ILE A 88 -5.97 0.79 -1.69
N THR A 89 -5.61 -0.49 -1.80
CA THR A 89 -6.23 -1.45 -2.74
C THR A 89 -7.31 -2.29 -2.08
N TYR A 90 -8.30 -1.63 -1.46
CA TYR A 90 -9.51 -2.26 -0.96
C TYR A 90 -10.68 -1.27 -0.92
N ASN A 91 -11.90 -1.78 -1.11
CA ASN A 91 -13.13 -1.01 -0.94
C ASN A 91 -13.30 -0.50 0.50
N ILE A 92 -13.57 0.80 0.65
CA ILE A 92 -13.71 1.46 1.94
C ILE A 92 -15.18 1.77 2.18
N LEU A 93 -15.74 1.16 3.23
CA LEU A 93 -17.14 1.28 3.60
C LEU A 93 -17.32 1.63 5.08
N GLY A 94 -18.28 2.52 5.32
CA GLY A 94 -18.70 2.98 6.65
C GLY A 94 -18.19 4.38 7.00
N ALA A 95 -19.05 5.17 7.66
CA ALA A 95 -18.80 6.58 7.97
C ALA A 95 -17.51 6.80 8.75
N GLU A 96 -17.23 5.97 9.76
CA GLU A 96 -16.00 6.03 10.55
C GLU A 96 -14.76 5.85 9.67
N LYS A 97 -14.73 4.82 8.81
CA LYS A 97 -13.59 4.57 7.92
C LYS A 97 -13.40 5.70 6.91
N LEU A 98 -14.49 6.28 6.40
CA LEU A 98 -14.44 7.42 5.50
C LEU A 98 -13.88 8.68 6.19
N ALA A 99 -14.21 8.90 7.47
CA ALA A 99 -13.62 10.00 8.25
C ALA A 99 -12.11 9.82 8.45
N HIS A 100 -11.65 8.61 8.79
CA HIS A 100 -10.23 8.27 8.87
C HIS A 100 -9.52 8.42 7.51
N LEU A 101 -10.17 7.99 6.43
CA LEU A 101 -9.63 8.15 5.08
C LEU A 101 -9.42 9.63 4.72
N ARG A 102 -10.38 10.48 5.08
CA ARG A 102 -10.32 11.92 4.84
C ARG A 102 -9.21 12.59 5.64
N ASP A 103 -9.05 12.23 6.91
CA ASP A 103 -7.92 12.72 7.73
C ASP A 103 -6.58 12.30 7.13
N LEU A 104 -6.44 11.03 6.70
CA LEU A 104 -5.23 10.55 6.04
C LEU A 104 -4.97 11.33 4.74
N ALA A 105 -6.00 11.57 3.92
CA ALA A 105 -5.89 12.32 2.66
C ALA A 105 -5.38 13.76 2.86
N GLY A 106 -5.64 14.38 4.02
CA GLY A 106 -5.10 15.70 4.36
C GLY A 106 -3.60 15.72 4.63
N ARG A 107 -2.97 14.54 4.82
CA ARG A 107 -1.55 14.40 5.20
C ARG A 107 -0.69 13.80 4.09
N VAL A 108 -1.28 13.09 3.13
CA VAL A 108 -0.53 12.30 2.13
C VAL A 108 -1.14 12.40 0.73
N ARG A 109 -0.36 12.07 -0.29
CA ARG A 109 -0.88 11.78 -1.63
C ARG A 109 -1.59 10.43 -1.60
N LEU A 110 -2.91 10.47 -1.49
CA LEU A 110 -3.74 9.30 -1.34
C LEU A 110 -4.42 8.92 -2.67
N THR A 111 -4.37 7.64 -3.01
CA THR A 111 -5.20 7.02 -4.05
C THR A 111 -5.92 5.82 -3.43
N VAL A 112 -7.17 5.59 -3.81
CA VAL A 112 -7.96 4.43 -3.38
C VAL A 112 -8.51 3.68 -4.59
N VAL A 113 -9.11 2.52 -4.35
CA VAL A 113 -9.85 1.77 -5.36
C VAL A 113 -11.34 1.74 -5.06
N ALA A 114 -12.14 1.54 -6.09
CA ALA A 114 -13.57 1.25 -6.00
C ALA A 114 -13.99 0.30 -7.14
N ASP A 115 -14.99 -0.52 -6.90
CA ASP A 115 -15.54 -1.45 -7.91
C ASP A 115 -17.07 -1.46 -7.97
N ASN A 116 -17.74 -0.57 -7.24
CA ASN A 116 -19.20 -0.50 -7.19
C ASN A 116 -19.69 0.89 -6.78
N ALA A 117 -20.93 1.20 -7.16
CA ALA A 117 -21.55 2.50 -6.91
C ALA A 117 -21.66 2.85 -5.42
N VAL A 118 -21.90 1.88 -4.53
CA VAL A 118 -22.02 2.12 -3.08
C VAL A 118 -20.72 2.70 -2.51
N VAL A 119 -19.57 2.19 -2.97
CA VAL A 119 -18.26 2.70 -2.57
C VAL A 119 -18.00 4.07 -3.19
N ILE A 120 -18.30 4.25 -4.48
CA ILE A 120 -18.15 5.54 -5.17
C ILE A 120 -18.98 6.65 -4.50
N ASP A 121 -20.26 6.38 -4.21
CA ASP A 121 -21.16 7.33 -3.56
C ASP A 121 -20.66 7.71 -2.15
N GLY A 122 -20.18 6.73 -1.39
CA GLY A 122 -19.60 6.96 -0.06
C GLY A 122 -18.34 7.82 -0.11
N LEU A 123 -17.43 7.53 -1.06
CA LEU A 123 -16.23 8.34 -1.29
C LEU A 123 -16.60 9.76 -1.75
N SER A 124 -17.51 9.89 -2.70
CA SER A 124 -17.97 11.18 -3.22
C SER A 124 -18.58 12.05 -2.13
N ALA A 125 -19.48 11.49 -1.32
CA ALA A 125 -20.10 12.20 -0.20
C ALA A 125 -19.08 12.62 0.87
N ALA A 126 -18.11 11.75 1.21
CA ALA A 126 -17.11 12.05 2.23
C ALA A 126 -16.12 13.15 1.82
N PHE A 127 -15.88 13.30 0.52
CA PHE A 127 -14.93 14.26 -0.07
C PHE A 127 -15.60 15.41 -0.83
N ALA A 128 -16.93 15.58 -0.73
CA ALA A 128 -17.70 16.57 -1.48
C ALA A 128 -17.25 18.02 -1.26
N ASP A 129 -16.73 18.33 -0.07
CA ASP A 129 -16.21 19.63 0.34
C ASP A 129 -14.67 19.66 0.44
N ALA A 130 -13.99 18.64 -0.09
CA ALA A 130 -12.53 18.60 -0.10
C ALA A 130 -11.95 19.64 -1.08
N THR A 131 -10.84 20.27 -0.70
CA THR A 131 -10.15 21.27 -1.53
C THR A 131 -9.53 20.67 -2.79
N ALA A 132 -9.20 19.37 -2.75
CA ALA A 132 -8.72 18.59 -3.88
C ALA A 132 -9.52 17.28 -3.96
N PRO A 133 -9.83 16.79 -5.17
CA PRO A 133 -10.55 15.55 -5.35
C PRO A 133 -9.71 14.36 -4.90
N LEU A 134 -10.36 13.36 -4.28
CA LEU A 134 -9.74 12.08 -4.01
C LEU A 134 -9.44 11.36 -5.32
N ARG A 135 -8.22 10.82 -5.45
CA ARG A 135 -7.86 9.96 -6.59
C ARG A 135 -8.45 8.58 -6.37
N VAL A 136 -9.28 8.12 -7.31
CA VAL A 136 -9.92 6.81 -7.28
C VAL A 136 -9.54 6.05 -8.55
N LEU A 137 -9.15 4.78 -8.39
CA LEU A 137 -8.96 3.83 -9.49
C LEU A 137 -10.13 2.85 -9.48
N VAL A 138 -10.62 2.48 -10.65
CA VAL A 138 -11.58 1.36 -10.75
C VAL A 138 -10.80 0.04 -10.60
N GLU A 139 -11.15 -0.79 -9.62
CA GLU A 139 -10.61 -2.16 -9.51
C GLU A 139 -11.31 -3.04 -10.54
N CYS A 140 -10.54 -3.75 -11.36
CA CYS A 140 -11.06 -4.65 -12.38
C CYS A 140 -10.75 -6.09 -11.99
N ASN A 141 -11.73 -6.99 -12.09
CA ASN A 141 -11.52 -8.41 -11.94
C ASN A 141 -10.81 -8.95 -13.19
N THR A 142 -9.58 -9.42 -13.03
CA THR A 142 -8.80 -10.05 -14.10
C THR A 142 -8.67 -11.57 -13.93
N GLY A 143 -9.65 -12.21 -13.27
CA GLY A 143 -9.73 -13.66 -13.06
C GLY A 143 -9.39 -14.14 -11.63
N ALA A 144 -9.31 -13.23 -10.66
CA ALA A 144 -9.04 -13.58 -9.25
C ALA A 144 -10.33 -13.77 -8.43
N ASP A 145 -11.49 -13.39 -8.98
CA ASP A 145 -12.84 -13.60 -8.43
C ASP A 145 -12.97 -13.22 -6.95
N ARG A 146 -12.44 -12.05 -6.61
CA ARG A 146 -12.44 -11.50 -5.25
C ARG A 146 -13.19 -10.18 -5.17
N CYS A 147 -12.68 -9.18 -5.87
CA CYS A 147 -13.24 -7.83 -6.02
C CYS A 147 -12.99 -7.38 -7.46
N GLY A 148 -13.56 -6.24 -7.83
CA GLY A 148 -13.38 -5.62 -9.12
C GLY A 148 -14.54 -5.88 -10.07
N VAL A 149 -14.81 -4.90 -10.94
CA VAL A 149 -15.79 -5.01 -12.02
C VAL A 149 -15.34 -6.04 -13.06
N ALA A 150 -16.27 -6.76 -13.65
CA ALA A 150 -15.98 -7.85 -14.58
C ALA A 150 -15.79 -7.37 -16.02
N THR A 151 -16.33 -6.20 -16.37
CA THR A 151 -16.31 -5.68 -17.74
C THR A 151 -15.86 -4.22 -17.83
N PRO A 152 -15.29 -3.79 -18.97
CA PRO A 152 -15.02 -2.38 -19.23
C PRO A 152 -16.27 -1.49 -19.16
N GLN A 153 -17.44 -2.02 -19.51
CA GLN A 153 -18.72 -1.29 -19.46
C GLN A 153 -19.14 -1.02 -18.02
N GLU A 154 -19.00 -2.00 -17.13
CA GLU A 154 -19.21 -1.80 -15.69
C GLU A 154 -18.22 -0.77 -15.14
N ALA A 155 -16.94 -0.84 -15.55
CA ALA A 155 -15.93 0.14 -15.14
C ALA A 155 -16.29 1.57 -15.56
N ALA A 156 -16.81 1.74 -16.79
CA ALA A 156 -17.19 3.04 -17.33
C ALA A 156 -18.51 3.59 -16.76
N ALA A 157 -19.31 2.75 -16.09
CA ALA A 157 -20.58 3.13 -15.50
C ALA A 157 -20.46 3.61 -14.04
N LEU A 158 -19.29 3.44 -13.42
CA LEU A 158 -18.94 3.96 -12.09
C LEU A 158 -18.51 5.43 -12.16
#